data_AF-A0A9W3DSI3-F1
#
_entry.id   AF-A0A9W3DSI3-F1
#
_cell.length_a   1.000
_cell.length_b   1.000
_cell.length_c   1.000
_cell.angle_alpha   90.00
_cell.angle_beta   90.00
_cell.angle_gamma   90.00
#
_symmetry.space_group_name_H-M   'P 1'
#
loop_
_entity.id
_entity.type
_entity.pdbx_description
1 polymer ?
#
loop_
_entity_poly.entity_id
_entity_poly.type
_entity_poly.pdbx_seq_one_letter_code
_entity_poly.pdbx_strand_id
1 'polypeptide(L)'
;MESSQNPDWETEFNRFEQAISSSPAPIRVKSVIRLSALANQSPESILSRAIPILAGLLRVSSDDPDRSVQAAAAHCLKRIACRGGEFAARMGRCGAIASLLGLLLEAATNDNGISLRTIWVKCLWSLVTFGSSIRIGLARLGGVEIVTRELNTCEDDDDDSSNRRYLLEILTALATIPESRRVPVLELFLSCVTT
;
A
#
# COMPACT_ATOMS: atom_id res chain seq x y z
N MET A 1 -24.46 30.34 -7.35
CA MET A 1 -24.12 29.76 -6.03
C MET A 1 -24.58 28.32 -6.05
N GLU A 2 -23.72 27.41 -6.52
CA GLU A 2 -24.01 25.97 -6.44
C GLU A 2 -23.82 25.55 -4.98
N SER A 3 -24.91 25.14 -4.33
CA SER A 3 -24.82 24.48 -3.04
C SER A 3 -24.07 23.18 -3.26
N SER A 4 -22.85 23.08 -2.72
CA SER A 4 -22.09 21.85 -2.63
C SER A 4 -22.84 20.87 -1.73
N GLN A 5 -23.85 20.19 -2.29
CA GLN A 5 -24.49 19.05 -1.63
C GLN A 5 -23.40 18.02 -1.40
N ASN A 6 -23.11 17.76 -0.12
CA ASN A 6 -22.31 16.60 0.25
C ASN A 6 -22.92 15.36 -0.42
N PRO A 7 -22.12 14.53 -1.10
CA PRO A 7 -22.64 13.31 -1.70
C PRO A 7 -23.27 12.45 -0.61
N ASP A 8 -24.36 11.75 -0.95
CA ASP A 8 -24.90 10.71 -0.10
C ASP A 8 -23.86 9.58 0.00
N TRP A 9 -23.06 9.65 1.06
CA TRP A 9 -21.92 8.78 1.27
C TRP A 9 -22.30 7.30 1.40
N GLU A 10 -23.48 7.00 1.92
CA GLU A 10 -23.96 5.61 2.02
C GLU A 10 -24.35 5.09 0.65
N THR A 11 -25.08 5.87 -0.15
CA THR A 11 -25.41 5.48 -1.53
C THR A 11 -24.15 5.31 -2.38
N GLU A 12 -23.17 6.22 -2.26
CA GLU A 12 -21.90 6.11 -2.98
C GLU A 12 -21.06 4.91 -2.54
N PHE A 13 -21.06 4.60 -1.23
CA PHE A 13 -20.36 3.42 -0.73
C PHE A 13 -21.03 2.12 -1.17
N ASN A 14 -22.36 2.03 -1.14
CA ASN A 14 -23.10 0.87 -1.63
C ASN A 14 -22.83 0.61 -3.13
N ARG A 15 -22.75 1.68 -3.94
CA ARG A 15 -22.35 1.59 -5.36
C ARG A 15 -20.92 1.06 -5.51
N PHE A 16 -20.01 1.52 -4.67
CA PHE A 16 -18.64 1.01 -4.64
C PHE A 16 -18.63 -0.49 -4.29
N GLU A 17 -19.30 -0.92 -3.22
CA GLU A 17 -19.35 -2.34 -2.81
C GLU A 17 -19.91 -3.24 -3.92
N GLN A 18 -21.00 -2.82 -4.55
CA GLN A 18 -21.62 -3.54 -5.67
C GLN A 18 -20.68 -3.63 -6.88
N ALA A 19 -20.01 -2.52 -7.22
CA ALA A 19 -19.08 -2.50 -8.34
C ALA A 19 -17.88 -3.44 -8.11
N ILE A 20 -17.35 -3.48 -6.88
CA ILE A 20 -16.23 -4.36 -6.53
C ILE A 20 -16.61 -5.84 -6.62
N SER A 21 -17.83 -6.20 -6.20
CA SER A 21 -18.25 -7.59 -6.03
C SER A 21 -18.65 -8.29 -7.33
N SER A 22 -19.17 -7.54 -8.31
CA SER A 22 -19.86 -8.16 -9.46
C SER A 22 -19.49 -7.58 -10.81
N SER A 23 -18.57 -6.61 -10.87
CA SER A 23 -18.23 -5.95 -12.14
C SER A 23 -16.88 -6.41 -12.72
N PRO A 24 -16.69 -6.31 -14.04
CA PRO A 24 -15.39 -6.50 -14.68
C PRO A 24 -14.32 -5.50 -14.19
N ALA A 25 -13.05 -5.86 -14.38
CA ALA A 25 -11.89 -5.09 -13.93
C ALA A 25 -11.94 -3.57 -14.23
N PRO A 26 -12.29 -3.10 -15.44
CA PRO A 26 -12.31 -1.66 -15.73
C PRO A 26 -13.30 -0.88 -14.85
N ILE A 27 -14.46 -1.48 -14.53
CA ILE A 27 -15.47 -0.87 -13.67
C ILE A 27 -14.99 -0.85 -12.21
N ARG A 28 -14.33 -1.93 -11.76
CA ARG A 28 -13.71 -2.00 -10.43
C ARG A 28 -12.64 -0.92 -10.27
N VAL A 29 -11.73 -0.79 -11.24
CA VAL A 29 -10.68 0.26 -11.28
C VAL A 29 -11.31 1.65 -11.19
N LYS A 30 -12.30 1.95 -12.04
CA LYS A 30 -12.99 3.25 -12.03
C LYS A 30 -13.63 3.56 -10.67
N SER A 31 -14.24 2.55 -10.05
CA SER A 31 -14.89 2.68 -8.74
C SER A 31 -13.88 2.94 -7.61
N VAL A 32 -12.75 2.23 -7.62
CA VAL A 32 -11.66 2.47 -6.67
C VAL A 32 -11.04 3.87 -6.85
N ILE A 33 -10.80 4.30 -8.09
CA ILE A 33 -10.27 5.64 -8.38
C ILE A 33 -11.23 6.72 -7.89
N ARG A 34 -12.54 6.54 -8.10
CA ARG A 34 -13.56 7.48 -7.61
C ARG A 34 -13.53 7.60 -6.09
N LEU A 35 -13.47 6.49 -5.37
CA LEU A 35 -13.31 6.49 -3.91
C LEU A 35 -12.01 7.19 -3.50
N SER A 36 -10.90 6.90 -4.20
CA SER A 36 -9.60 7.52 -3.94
C SER A 36 -9.60 9.04 -4.11
N ALA A 37 -10.34 9.57 -5.09
CA ALA A 37 -10.48 11.00 -5.31
C ALA A 37 -11.24 11.68 -4.16
N LEU A 38 -12.24 10.98 -3.61
CA LEU A 38 -13.09 11.46 -2.53
C LEU A 38 -12.52 11.20 -1.13
N ALA A 39 -11.44 10.42 -0.99
CA ALA A 39 -10.93 9.94 0.28
C ALA A 39 -10.68 11.04 1.33
N ASN A 40 -10.30 12.26 0.92
CA ASN A 40 -10.10 13.39 1.85
C ASN A 40 -11.41 13.99 2.39
N GLN A 41 -12.51 13.81 1.66
CA GLN A 41 -13.83 14.34 2.00
C GLN A 41 -14.73 13.25 2.62
N SER A 42 -14.41 11.97 2.42
CA SER A 42 -15.20 10.87 2.92
C SER A 42 -15.23 10.82 4.45
N PRO A 43 -16.39 10.53 5.07
CA PRO A 43 -16.46 10.25 6.50
C PRO A 43 -15.57 9.09 6.90
N GLU A 44 -15.07 9.12 8.13
CA GLU A 44 -14.23 8.06 8.67
C GLU A 44 -14.92 6.69 8.71
N SER A 45 -16.23 6.67 8.94
CA SER A 45 -17.05 5.44 8.89
C SER A 45 -16.98 4.76 7.52
N ILE A 46 -17.05 5.54 6.45
CA ILE A 46 -16.97 5.06 5.06
C ILE A 46 -15.59 4.50 4.77
N LEU A 47 -14.53 5.23 5.15
CA LEU A 47 -13.16 4.76 4.93
C LEU A 47 -12.85 3.51 5.74
N SER A 48 -13.35 3.44 6.98
CA SER A 48 -13.20 2.26 7.84
C SER A 48 -13.83 1.00 7.23
N ARG A 49 -14.97 1.15 6.53
CA ARG A 49 -15.61 0.05 5.79
C ARG A 49 -14.90 -0.24 4.47
N ALA A 50 -14.33 0.76 3.79
CA ALA A 50 -13.60 0.59 2.54
C ALA A 50 -12.27 -0.16 2.71
N ILE A 51 -11.54 0.10 3.80
CA ILE A 51 -10.20 -0.47 4.04
C ILE A 51 -10.15 -2.00 3.88
N PRO A 52 -11.00 -2.81 4.54
CA PRO A 52 -10.93 -4.27 4.39
C PRO A 52 -11.21 -4.73 2.95
N ILE A 53 -12.08 -4.04 2.21
CA ILE A 53 -12.37 -4.34 0.80
C ILE A 53 -11.15 -4.06 -0.06
N LEU A 54 -10.57 -2.87 0.07
CA LEU A 54 -9.37 -2.46 -0.66
C LEU A 54 -8.16 -3.35 -0.35
N ALA A 55 -7.98 -3.76 0.93
CA ALA A 55 -6.94 -4.70 1.31
C ALA A 55 -7.18 -6.10 0.70
N GLY A 56 -8.44 -6.53 0.59
CA GLY A 56 -8.80 -7.76 -0.12
C GLY A 56 -8.42 -7.72 -1.60
N LEU A 57 -8.56 -6.55 -2.25
CA LEU A 57 -8.18 -6.35 -3.66
C LEU A 57 -6.67 -6.44 -3.91
N LEU A 58 -5.83 -6.26 -2.88
CA LEU A 58 -4.37 -6.40 -3.01
C LEU A 58 -3.91 -7.85 -3.02
N ARG A 59 -4.76 -8.80 -2.62
CA ARG A 59 -4.36 -10.22 -2.54
C ARG A 59 -4.05 -10.73 -3.95
N VAL A 60 -2.95 -11.48 -4.04
CA VAL A 60 -2.57 -12.19 -5.25
C VAL A 60 -3.47 -13.42 -5.36
N SER A 61 -4.27 -13.48 -6.42
CA SER A 61 -5.02 -14.68 -6.80
C SER A 61 -4.24 -15.42 -7.89
N SER A 62 -4.17 -16.74 -7.80
CA SER A 62 -3.48 -17.60 -8.78
C SER A 62 -4.13 -17.62 -10.15
N ASP A 63 -5.41 -17.28 -10.24
CA ASP A 63 -6.21 -17.64 -11.41
C ASP A 63 -6.35 -16.49 -12.42
N ASP A 64 -6.24 -15.22 -11.99
CA ASP A 64 -6.14 -14.03 -12.86
C ASP A 64 -5.88 -12.76 -12.01
N PRO A 65 -4.62 -12.34 -11.80
CA PRO A 65 -4.34 -11.14 -11.02
C PRO A 65 -4.64 -9.88 -11.83
N ASP A 66 -5.78 -9.25 -11.55
CA ASP A 66 -6.14 -7.91 -12.04
C ASP A 66 -5.17 -6.84 -11.49
N ARG A 67 -3.98 -6.72 -12.10
CA ARG A 67 -2.91 -5.79 -11.67
C ARG A 67 -3.37 -4.35 -11.62
N SER A 68 -4.25 -3.96 -12.55
CA SER A 68 -4.85 -2.64 -12.61
C SER A 68 -5.73 -2.37 -11.38
N VAL A 69 -6.50 -3.36 -10.93
CA VAL A 69 -7.33 -3.26 -9.71
C VAL A 69 -6.45 -3.21 -8.47
N GLN A 70 -5.40 -4.03 -8.39
CA GLN A 70 -4.42 -4.02 -7.31
C GLN A 70 -3.71 -2.66 -7.20
N ALA A 71 -3.27 -2.09 -8.32
CA ALA A 71 -2.66 -0.76 -8.36
C ALA A 71 -3.63 0.34 -7.95
N ALA A 72 -4.88 0.31 -8.44
CA ALA A 72 -5.91 1.26 -8.02
C ALA A 72 -6.18 1.15 -6.51
N ALA A 73 -6.25 -0.07 -5.98
CA ALA A 73 -6.47 -0.31 -4.55
C ALA A 73 -5.30 0.21 -3.70
N ALA A 74 -4.06 -0.06 -4.09
CA ALA A 74 -2.88 0.47 -3.42
C ALA A 74 -2.82 2.00 -3.46
N HIS A 75 -3.16 2.61 -4.60
CA HIS A 75 -3.26 4.07 -4.69
C HIS A 75 -4.33 4.64 -3.74
N CYS A 76 -5.50 4.01 -3.67
CA CYS A 76 -6.56 4.41 -2.76
C CYS A 76 -6.14 4.28 -1.28
N LEU A 77 -5.54 3.14 -0.92
CA LEU A 77 -5.03 2.89 0.43
C LEU A 77 -3.95 3.89 0.83
N LYS A 78 -3.02 4.24 -0.08
CA LYS A 78 -2.05 5.32 0.15
C LYS A 78 -2.75 6.61 0.55
N ARG A 79 -3.77 7.03 -0.20
CA ARG A 79 -4.53 8.26 0.06
C ARG A 79 -5.22 8.24 1.42
N ILE A 80 -5.79 7.10 1.79
CA ILE A 80 -6.44 6.91 3.09
C ILE A 80 -5.39 6.91 4.22
N ALA A 81 -4.23 6.28 4.04
CA ALA A 81 -3.16 6.21 5.05
C ALA A 81 -2.61 7.60 5.38
N CYS A 82 -2.50 8.48 4.38
CA CYS A 82 -2.09 9.87 4.58
C CYS A 82 -3.02 10.69 5.49
N ARG A 83 -4.24 10.21 5.79
CA ARG A 83 -5.16 10.90 6.72
C ARG A 83 -4.84 10.68 8.18
N GLY A 84 -4.09 9.63 8.53
CA GLY A 84 -3.74 9.37 9.92
C GLY A 84 -3.31 7.94 10.21
N GLY A 85 -2.56 7.79 11.31
CA GLY A 85 -1.97 6.52 11.71
C GLY A 85 -2.97 5.43 12.09
N GLU A 86 -4.19 5.79 12.52
CA GLU A 86 -5.23 4.81 12.82
C GLU A 86 -5.67 4.03 11.58
N PHE A 87 -5.85 4.72 10.45
CA PHE A 87 -6.17 4.07 9.18
C PHE A 87 -5.05 3.16 8.72
N ALA A 88 -3.80 3.62 8.81
CA ALA A 88 -2.64 2.78 8.50
C ALA A 88 -2.65 1.53 9.38
N ALA A 89 -2.81 1.66 10.70
CA ALA A 89 -2.86 0.53 11.62
C ALA A 89 -4.00 -0.46 11.26
N ARG A 90 -5.16 0.05 10.85
CA ARG A 90 -6.28 -0.77 10.36
C ARG A 90 -5.92 -1.53 9.08
N MET A 91 -5.25 -0.89 8.13
CA MET A 91 -4.77 -1.56 6.91
C MET A 91 -3.77 -2.68 7.24
N GLY A 92 -2.89 -2.45 8.22
CA GLY A 92 -2.00 -3.48 8.76
C GLY A 92 -2.77 -4.70 9.28
N ARG A 93 -3.83 -4.50 10.07
CA ARG A 93 -4.70 -5.58 10.58
C ARG A 93 -5.47 -6.29 9.46
N CYS A 94 -5.80 -5.60 8.38
CA CYS A 94 -6.44 -6.19 7.20
C CYS A 94 -5.47 -6.94 6.28
N GLY A 95 -4.17 -7.02 6.63
CA GLY A 95 -3.17 -7.78 5.87
C GLY A 95 -2.55 -7.02 4.70
N ALA A 96 -2.78 -5.70 4.57
CA ALA A 96 -2.29 -4.91 3.43
C ALA A 96 -0.76 -4.96 3.29
N ILE A 97 -0.02 -5.04 4.40
CA ILE A 97 1.46 -5.16 4.38
C ILE A 97 1.88 -6.44 3.66
N ALA A 98 1.33 -7.58 4.08
CA ALA A 98 1.68 -8.89 3.52
C ALA A 98 1.34 -8.95 2.03
N SER A 99 0.19 -8.39 1.63
CA SER A 99 -0.20 -8.31 0.22
C SER A 99 0.75 -7.42 -0.60
N LEU A 100 1.13 -6.24 -0.10
CA LEU A 100 2.08 -5.36 -0.81
C LEU A 100 3.46 -6.00 -0.97
N LEU A 101 3.97 -6.68 0.06
CA LEU A 101 5.24 -7.41 -0.03
C LEU A 101 5.16 -8.56 -1.04
N GLY A 102 4.05 -9.32 -1.04
CA GLY A 102 3.82 -10.35 -2.03
C GLY A 102 3.79 -9.82 -3.46
N LEU A 103 3.14 -8.67 -3.67
CA LEU A 103 3.10 -8.00 -4.98
C LEU A 103 4.50 -7.55 -5.45
N LEU A 104 5.32 -6.99 -4.55
CA LEU A 104 6.70 -6.60 -4.89
C LEU A 104 7.53 -7.82 -5.28
N LEU A 105 7.46 -8.90 -4.49
CA LEU A 105 8.14 -10.17 -4.80
C LEU A 105 7.71 -10.76 -6.15
N GLU A 106 6.42 -10.71 -6.47
CA GLU A 106 5.88 -11.26 -7.71
C GLU A 106 6.21 -10.39 -8.94
N ALA A 107 6.28 -9.07 -8.76
CA ALA A 107 6.72 -8.21 -9.86
C ALA A 107 8.22 -8.33 -10.12
N ALA A 108 9.04 -8.68 -9.12
CA ALA A 108 10.48 -8.94 -9.30
C ALA A 108 10.76 -10.03 -10.33
N THR A 109 9.83 -10.97 -10.55
CA THR A 109 9.98 -12.07 -11.52
C THR A 109 9.49 -11.70 -12.93
N ASN A 110 8.93 -10.51 -13.15
CA ASN A 110 8.29 -10.10 -14.41
C ASN A 110 8.84 -8.73 -14.88
N ASP A 111 9.48 -8.69 -16.07
CA ASP A 111 10.23 -7.52 -16.57
C ASP A 111 9.38 -6.26 -16.86
N ASN A 112 8.06 -6.36 -17.06
CA ASN A 112 7.23 -5.23 -17.51
C ASN A 112 6.54 -4.43 -16.36
N GLY A 113 7.00 -4.58 -15.11
CA GLY A 113 6.23 -4.17 -13.91
C GLY A 113 6.55 -2.82 -13.27
N ILE A 114 7.49 -2.03 -13.78
CA ILE A 114 8.09 -0.88 -13.07
C ILE A 114 7.04 0.11 -12.53
N SER A 115 6.08 0.52 -13.37
CA SER A 115 5.05 1.49 -12.98
C SER A 115 4.12 1.01 -11.86
N LEU A 116 3.86 -0.31 -11.79
CA LEU A 116 3.06 -0.93 -10.74
C LEU A 116 3.83 -1.01 -9.43
N ARG A 117 5.13 -1.37 -9.50
CA ARG A 117 6.02 -1.41 -8.33
C ARG A 117 6.08 -0.04 -7.66
N THR A 118 6.22 1.04 -8.43
CA THR A 118 6.17 2.42 -7.93
C THR A 118 4.92 2.70 -7.09
N ILE A 119 3.75 2.24 -7.53
CA ILE A 119 2.48 2.46 -6.81
C ILE A 119 2.48 1.68 -5.49
N TRP A 120 2.95 0.43 -5.50
CA TRP A 120 2.99 -0.42 -4.31
C TRP A 120 4.02 0.07 -3.29
N VAL A 121 5.21 0.50 -3.74
CA VAL A 121 6.24 1.12 -2.88
C VAL A 121 5.69 2.38 -2.22
N LYS A 122 5.04 3.28 -2.98
CA LYS A 122 4.41 4.49 -2.44
C LYS A 122 3.32 4.17 -1.42
N CYS A 123 2.55 3.11 -1.64
CA CYS A 123 1.57 2.63 -0.67
C CYS A 123 2.25 2.11 0.60
N LEU A 124 3.24 1.23 0.46
CA LEU A 124 3.99 0.65 1.60
C LEU A 124 4.66 1.75 2.44
N TRP A 125 5.30 2.71 1.77
CA TRP A 125 5.88 3.88 2.41
C TRP A 125 4.86 4.66 3.24
N SER A 126 3.69 4.96 2.68
CA SER A 126 2.66 5.69 3.43
C SER A 126 2.20 4.93 4.68
N LEU A 127 2.08 3.60 4.62
CA LEU A 127 1.74 2.78 5.79
C LEU A 127 2.82 2.88 6.87
N VAL A 128 4.09 2.77 6.49
CA VAL A 128 5.24 2.79 7.42
C VAL A 128 5.44 4.17 8.05
N THR A 129 5.27 5.22 7.26
CA THR A 129 5.43 6.61 7.69
C THR A 129 4.35 6.99 8.70
N PHE A 130 3.08 6.73 8.38
CA PHE A 130 1.95 7.14 9.24
C PHE A 130 1.59 6.10 10.32
N GLY A 131 1.90 4.82 10.12
CA GLY A 131 1.59 3.73 11.03
C GLY A 131 2.80 3.18 11.78
N SER A 132 3.18 3.79 12.91
CA SER A 132 4.33 3.31 13.70
C SER A 132 4.19 1.85 14.16
N SER A 133 2.97 1.38 14.44
CA SER A 133 2.68 0.00 14.85
C SER A 133 2.86 -1.02 13.71
N ILE A 134 2.79 -0.60 12.45
CA ILE A 134 2.94 -1.44 11.25
C ILE A 134 4.38 -1.87 11.06
N ARG A 135 5.34 -1.04 11.48
CA ARG A 135 6.79 -1.24 11.26
C ARG A 135 7.28 -2.59 11.80
N ILE A 136 6.78 -3.00 12.96
CA ILE A 136 7.11 -4.30 13.57
C ILE A 136 6.55 -5.45 12.72
N GLY A 137 5.32 -5.33 12.25
CA GLY A 137 4.70 -6.32 11.36
C GLY A 137 5.46 -6.44 10.04
N LEU A 138 5.84 -5.31 9.44
CA LEU A 138 6.66 -5.27 8.22
C LEU A 138 8.00 -5.97 8.42
N ALA A 139 8.72 -5.67 9.49
CA ALA A 139 10.01 -6.31 9.78
C ALA A 139 9.87 -7.84 9.94
N ARG A 140 8.83 -8.30 10.65
CA ARG A 140 8.55 -9.74 10.85
C ARG A 140 8.19 -10.49 9.58
N LEU A 141 7.66 -9.80 8.58
CA LEU A 141 7.30 -10.37 7.28
C LEU A 141 8.47 -10.37 6.28
N GLY A 142 9.72 -10.17 6.74
CA GLY A 142 10.88 -10.08 5.86
C GLY A 142 10.96 -8.75 5.09
N GLY A 143 10.24 -7.72 5.53
CA GLY A 143 10.14 -6.44 4.82
C GLY A 143 11.48 -5.73 4.61
N VAL A 144 12.46 -5.94 5.49
CA VAL A 144 13.81 -5.38 5.32
C VAL A 144 14.45 -5.94 4.05
N GLU A 145 14.48 -7.26 3.92
CA GLU A 145 15.13 -7.92 2.78
C GLU A 145 14.43 -7.59 1.45
N ILE A 146 13.09 -7.58 1.45
CA ILE A 146 12.31 -7.25 0.26
C ILE A 146 12.54 -5.79 -0.17
N VAL A 147 12.53 -4.84 0.78
CA VAL A 147 12.76 -3.42 0.47
C VAL A 147 14.19 -3.15 0.02
N THR A 148 15.19 -3.81 0.62
CA THR A 148 16.59 -3.73 0.17
C THR A 148 16.75 -4.29 -1.24
N ARG A 149 16.09 -5.41 -1.54
CA ARG A 149 16.09 -5.97 -2.89
C ARG A 149 15.51 -5.00 -3.91
N GLU A 150 14.35 -4.41 -3.63
CA GLU A 150 13.74 -3.40 -4.51
C GLU A 150 14.65 -2.18 -4.67
N LEU A 151 15.35 -1.76 -3.61
CA LEU A 151 16.31 -0.66 -3.67
C LEU A 151 17.46 -0.97 -4.63
N ASN A 152 17.96 -2.20 -4.65
CA ASN A 152 19.03 -2.66 -5.53
C ASN A 152 18.58 -2.81 -6.99
N THR A 153 17.26 -2.87 -7.25
CA THR A 153 16.71 -2.88 -8.61
C THR A 153 16.44 -1.47 -9.15
N CYS A 154 16.59 -0.42 -8.34
CA CYS A 154 16.49 0.95 -8.84
C CYS A 154 17.78 1.29 -9.59
N GLU A 155 17.71 1.52 -10.91
CA GLU A 155 18.85 2.01 -11.67
C GLU A 155 19.22 3.44 -11.21
N ASP A 156 20.52 3.74 -11.12
CA ASP A 156 21.02 5.02 -10.63
C ASP A 156 20.76 6.19 -11.62
N ASP A 157 20.41 5.87 -12.88
CA ASP A 157 20.27 6.82 -13.99
C ASP A 157 18.81 7.20 -14.33
N ASP A 158 17.82 6.62 -13.62
CA ASP A 158 16.41 6.94 -13.86
C ASP A 158 15.96 8.19 -13.07
N ASP A 159 15.38 9.15 -13.79
CA ASP A 159 14.76 10.39 -13.29
C ASP A 159 13.61 10.13 -12.29
N ASP A 160 13.19 8.87 -12.07
CA ASP A 160 12.30 8.45 -10.97
C ASP A 160 13.05 8.19 -9.65
N SER A 161 13.91 9.14 -9.27
CA SER A 161 14.53 9.27 -7.94
C SER A 161 13.55 9.21 -6.76
N SER A 162 12.24 9.25 -7.04
CA SER A 162 11.16 9.17 -6.05
C SER A 162 11.06 7.79 -5.40
N ASN A 163 11.22 6.69 -6.14
CA ASN A 163 11.10 5.34 -5.57
C ASN A 163 12.24 5.01 -4.60
N ARG A 164 13.48 5.26 -5.03
CA ARG A 164 14.68 5.10 -4.20
C ARG A 164 14.52 5.84 -2.87
N ARG A 165 14.03 7.08 -2.91
CA ARG A 165 13.72 7.88 -1.72
C ARG A 165 12.70 7.19 -0.81
N TYR A 166 11.57 6.70 -1.34
CA TYR A 166 10.56 6.02 -0.51
C TYR A 166 11.11 4.75 0.14
N LEU A 167 11.91 3.96 -0.58
CA LEU A 167 12.55 2.74 -0.06
C LEU A 167 13.53 3.07 1.06
N LEU A 168 14.38 4.08 0.89
CA LEU A 168 15.30 4.55 1.92
C LEU A 168 14.56 5.08 3.16
N GLU A 169 13.46 5.80 2.97
CA GLU A 169 12.62 6.28 4.08
C GLU A 169 11.95 5.11 4.83
N ILE A 170 11.52 4.05 4.12
CA ILE A 170 11.03 2.81 4.74
C ILE A 170 12.14 2.17 5.58
N LEU A 171 13.33 1.96 5.03
CA LEU A 171 14.46 1.35 5.74
C LEU A 171 14.85 2.18 6.97
N THR A 172 14.88 3.50 6.84
CA THR A 172 15.14 4.43 7.96
C THR A 172 14.09 4.25 9.05
N ALA A 173 12.80 4.19 8.69
CA ALA A 173 11.73 3.98 9.64
C ALA A 173 11.82 2.61 10.34
N LEU A 174 12.26 1.56 9.64
CA LEU A 174 12.49 0.23 10.22
C LEU A 174 13.71 0.22 11.17
N ALA A 175 14.77 0.97 10.85
CA ALA A 175 15.92 1.14 11.73
C ALA A 175 15.54 1.83 13.06
N THR A 176 14.53 2.71 13.07
CA THR A 176 14.07 3.39 14.30
C THR A 176 13.23 2.52 15.26
N ILE A 177 12.95 1.26 14.93
CA ILE A 177 12.20 0.37 15.84
C ILE A 177 13.01 0.17 17.13
N PRO A 178 12.47 0.42 18.33
CA PRO A 178 13.22 0.26 19.59
C PRO A 178 13.78 -1.15 19.78
N GLU A 179 15.01 -1.24 20.29
CA GLU A 179 15.77 -2.50 20.50
C GLU A 179 15.02 -3.56 21.31
N SER A 180 14.21 -3.14 22.29
CA SER A 180 13.40 -4.06 23.09
C SER A 180 12.36 -4.84 22.28
N ARG A 181 12.10 -4.46 21.03
CA ARG A 181 11.18 -5.12 20.10
C ARG A 181 11.90 -5.75 18.89
N ARG A 182 13.24 -5.67 18.85
CA ARG A 182 14.12 -6.22 17.80
C ARG A 182 14.56 -7.64 18.18
N VAL A 183 13.76 -8.63 17.83
CA VAL A 183 14.17 -10.03 17.85
C VAL A 183 13.76 -10.57 16.47
N PRO A 184 14.58 -10.56 15.38
CA PRO A 184 16.03 -10.36 15.20
C PRO A 184 16.36 -9.35 14.05
N VAL A 185 15.99 -8.07 14.20
CA VAL A 185 16.02 -7.12 13.05
C VAL A 185 17.43 -6.58 12.74
N LEU A 186 18.35 -6.57 13.71
CA LEU A 186 19.64 -5.89 13.57
C LEU A 186 20.69 -6.67 12.77
N GLU A 187 20.71 -8.00 12.86
CA GLU A 187 21.66 -8.82 12.10
C GLU A 187 21.41 -8.74 10.59
N LEU A 188 20.13 -8.64 10.17
CA LEU A 188 19.76 -8.47 8.75
C LEU A 188 20.16 -7.09 8.21
N PHE A 189 19.99 -6.03 9.00
CA PHE A 189 20.39 -4.68 8.59
C PHE A 189 21.90 -4.55 8.41
N LEU A 190 22.70 -5.12 9.31
CA LEU A 190 24.16 -5.10 9.20
C LEU A 190 24.64 -5.99 8.06
N SER A 191 24.08 -7.18 7.89
CA SER A 191 24.46 -8.09 6.80
C SER A 191 24.12 -7.54 5.41
N CYS A 192 23.05 -6.76 5.26
CA CYS A 192 22.65 -6.20 3.96
C CYS A 192 23.36 -4.89 3.58
N VAL A 193 23.95 -4.17 4.54
CA VAL A 193 24.65 -2.90 4.26
C VAL A 193 26.16 -3.12 4.00
N THR A 194 26.70 -4.28 4.38
CA THR A 194 28.13 -4.61 4.23
C THR A 194 28.48 -5.48 3.01
N THR A 195 27.53 -5.76 2.11
CA THR A 195 27.74 -6.49 0.84
C THR A 195 27.29 -5.64 -0.32
#